data_AF-A0A6J2TFE9-F1
#
_entry.id   AF-A0A6J2TFE9-F1
#
_cell.length_a   1.000
_cell.length_b   1.000
_cell.length_c   1.000
_cell.angle_alpha   90.00
_cell.angle_beta   90.00
_cell.angle_gamma   90.00
#
_symmetry.space_group_name_H-M   'P 1'
#
loop_
_entity.id
_entity.type
_entity.pdbx_description
1 polymer ?
#
loop_
_entity_poly.entity_id
_entity_poly.type
_entity_poly.pdbx_seq_one_letter_code
_entity_poly.pdbx_strand_id
1 'polypeptide(L)'
;MPTDAGVAATASLTATVTVRMTATLPQLRQMLAMALLAISVTAAASASFAVSSTTCGPNFPSACSCGRELYESEVQYIVNCTNARLRNTSVLEFMPEDVEILIFTGNIIPELPWNVFGTINNYKKLRIVDMSNNHIREIRGKSYHHVPLVERLILNHNNLSISRYDDEVNHHHPRVFSNFVNLQSLHLTDAFEDNSSPQLSEDLHDIFVNSQLLKLQKLHLEQNEITHFKDRNVFCDLPALRDLHLGDNLLKDINFEVRCLKQLRFLDLERNKFQFVKPGDMRVLNDLEERVNRTVNLIVDFNLNPFVCDCKISPFRTWIQSTRVTVRNKDSLMCFHEDSLARGTVDPAPAHILQLDMQPCAAAIAAAASFFNAAEEEERYGELQPHMSGHTATLIFLLIVLSMILLGLLVALVYVSRDKLKYMITPVFDNVAKKVQYTSIKDEDCPEVHV
;
A
#
# COMPACT_ATOMS: atom_id res chain seq x y z
N MET A 1 66.90 18.98 29.10
CA MET A 1 68.36 19.28 29.10
C MET A 1 69.10 18.02 28.71
N PRO A 2 70.19 18.07 27.93
CA PRO A 2 70.98 19.25 27.56
C PRO A 2 71.07 19.43 26.01
N THR A 3 70.86 20.63 25.45
CA THR A 3 71.76 21.78 25.21
C THR A 3 72.39 21.82 23.80
N ASP A 4 72.22 22.99 23.19
CA ASP A 4 72.92 23.57 22.03
C ASP A 4 74.44 23.38 21.99
N ALA A 5 75.02 23.42 20.78
CA ALA A 5 75.83 24.56 20.28
C ALA A 5 76.90 24.16 19.23
N GLY A 6 77.17 25.06 18.26
CA GLY A 6 78.47 25.19 17.55
C GLY A 6 78.48 24.73 16.08
N VAL A 7 78.28 25.55 15.03
CA VAL A 7 79.03 26.71 14.48
C VAL A 7 80.07 26.31 13.39
N ALA A 8 80.11 27.17 12.34
CA ALA A 8 81.12 27.41 11.27
C ALA A 8 80.75 26.84 9.87
N ALA A 9 80.27 27.61 8.88
CA ALA A 9 80.72 28.85 8.20
C ALA A 9 81.82 28.66 7.13
N THR A 10 81.51 29.00 5.87
CA THR A 10 82.35 29.68 4.83
C THR A 10 81.53 29.79 3.53
N ALA A 11 80.97 30.97 3.22
CA ALA A 11 81.48 32.02 2.31
C ALA A 11 81.36 31.64 0.81
N SER A 12 80.38 32.19 0.06
CA SER A 12 80.30 33.54 -0.52
C SER A 12 80.81 33.59 -1.96
N LEU A 13 79.93 33.89 -2.91
CA LEU A 13 80.28 34.78 -4.02
C LEU A 13 79.06 35.65 -4.37
N THR A 14 79.29 36.93 -4.15
CA THR A 14 78.45 38.10 -4.37
C THR A 14 78.26 38.42 -5.84
N ALA A 15 77.04 38.78 -6.23
CA ALA A 15 76.83 39.79 -7.27
C ALA A 15 75.55 40.58 -6.93
N THR A 16 75.77 41.80 -6.43
CA THR A 16 74.77 42.84 -6.25
C THR A 16 74.34 43.37 -7.61
N VAL A 17 73.05 43.24 -7.96
CA VAL A 17 72.41 44.08 -8.97
C VAL A 17 71.27 44.82 -8.31
N THR A 18 71.52 46.09 -8.00
CA THR A 18 70.48 47.07 -7.64
C THR A 18 69.66 47.40 -8.88
N VAL A 19 68.39 46.98 -8.93
CA VAL A 19 67.41 47.55 -9.87
C VAL A 19 66.47 48.46 -9.10
N ARG A 20 66.62 49.77 -9.31
CA ARG A 20 65.61 50.78 -8.94
C ARG A 20 64.34 50.50 -9.76
N MET A 21 63.22 50.24 -9.09
CA MET A 21 61.90 50.25 -9.72
C MET A 21 61.48 51.70 -10.00
N THR A 22 61.56 52.09 -11.27
CA THR A 22 60.85 53.26 -11.80
C THR A 22 59.91 52.77 -12.91
N ALA A 23 58.78 52.17 -12.52
CA ALA A 23 57.71 51.87 -13.47
C ALA A 23 56.73 53.05 -13.48
N THR A 24 56.60 53.69 -14.64
CA THR A 24 55.68 54.79 -14.87
C THR A 24 54.24 54.27 -15.03
N LEU A 25 53.25 55.11 -14.67
CA LEU A 25 51.81 54.80 -14.71
C LEU A 25 51.24 54.19 -16.02
N PRO A 26 51.85 54.28 -17.23
CA PRO A 26 51.31 53.61 -18.42
C PRO A 26 51.66 52.11 -18.50
N GLN A 27 52.68 51.61 -17.81
CA GLN A 27 53.13 50.20 -17.91
C GLN A 27 52.30 49.23 -17.05
N LEU A 28 51.64 49.72 -16.00
CA LEU A 28 50.73 48.91 -15.17
C LEU A 28 49.41 48.56 -15.90
N ARG A 29 48.99 49.41 -16.86
CA ARG A 29 47.77 49.20 -17.67
C ARG A 29 47.93 48.10 -18.72
N GLN A 30 49.11 47.92 -19.32
CA GLN A 30 49.36 46.84 -20.27
C GLN A 30 49.54 45.47 -19.59
N MET A 31 50.12 45.44 -18.39
CA MET A 31 50.23 44.20 -17.60
C MET A 31 48.86 43.73 -17.07
N LEU A 32 47.95 44.63 -16.69
CA LEU A 32 46.58 44.28 -16.34
C LEU A 32 45.75 43.81 -17.56
N ALA A 33 45.96 44.40 -18.74
CA ALA A 33 45.24 44.02 -19.96
C ALA A 33 45.63 42.62 -20.47
N MET A 34 46.91 42.22 -20.34
CA MET A 34 47.37 40.87 -20.71
C MET A 34 46.99 39.81 -19.67
N ALA A 35 46.90 40.18 -18.38
CA ALA A 35 46.35 39.29 -17.34
C ALA A 35 44.83 39.07 -17.51
N LEU A 36 44.09 40.07 -17.99
CA LEU A 36 42.66 39.94 -18.28
C LEU A 36 42.37 39.15 -19.57
N LEU A 37 43.27 39.17 -20.57
CA LEU A 37 43.13 38.32 -21.78
C LEU A 37 43.60 36.87 -21.57
N ALA A 38 44.46 36.61 -20.58
CA ALA A 38 44.88 35.24 -20.21
C ALA A 38 43.86 34.52 -19.32
N ILE A 39 42.91 35.24 -18.71
CA ILE A 39 41.78 34.66 -17.96
C ILE A 39 40.61 34.30 -18.89
N SER A 40 40.63 34.71 -20.16
CA SER A 40 39.55 34.43 -21.13
C SER A 40 39.76 33.22 -22.05
N VAL A 41 40.81 32.39 -21.87
CA VAL A 41 41.09 31.25 -22.79
C VAL A 41 41.29 29.89 -22.09
N THR A 42 41.13 29.77 -20.76
CA THR A 42 41.19 28.46 -20.06
C THR A 42 39.94 28.08 -19.28
N ALA A 43 38.76 28.52 -19.73
CA ALA A 43 37.46 28.08 -19.20
C ALA A 43 36.63 27.27 -20.22
N ALA A 44 37.29 26.59 -21.16
CA ALA A 44 36.64 25.77 -22.17
C ALA A 44 37.30 24.39 -22.29
N ALA A 45 37.54 23.70 -21.18
CA ALA A 45 37.93 22.29 -21.17
C ALA A 45 37.73 21.65 -19.78
N SER A 46 36.47 21.47 -19.37
CA SER A 46 35.98 20.39 -18.46
C SER A 46 34.69 20.82 -17.77
N ALA A 47 33.61 20.92 -18.55
CA ALA A 47 32.24 20.93 -18.06
C ALA A 47 31.32 20.83 -19.28
N SER A 48 31.36 19.68 -19.97
CA SER A 48 30.18 19.24 -20.71
C SER A 48 29.12 18.82 -19.69
N PHE A 49 28.65 19.76 -18.85
CA PHE A 49 27.30 19.65 -18.34
C PHE A 49 26.43 19.96 -19.54
N ALA A 50 25.98 18.91 -20.21
CA ALA A 50 24.85 19.04 -21.12
C ALA A 50 23.78 19.81 -20.34
N VAL A 51 23.46 21.00 -20.81
CA VAL A 51 22.25 21.71 -20.39
C VAL A 51 21.12 20.80 -20.82
N SER A 52 20.69 19.90 -19.91
CA SER A 52 19.54 19.05 -20.12
C SER A 52 18.39 20.00 -20.36
N SER A 53 17.81 19.98 -21.56
CA SER A 53 16.62 20.75 -21.86
C SER A 53 15.58 20.40 -20.80
N THR A 54 15.32 21.32 -19.88
CA THR A 54 14.38 21.12 -18.76
C THR A 54 12.94 21.05 -19.22
N THR A 55 12.67 21.35 -20.49
CA THR A 55 11.32 21.38 -21.05
C THR A 55 10.92 20.02 -21.61
N CYS A 56 9.75 19.52 -21.21
CA CYS A 56 9.15 18.26 -21.67
C CYS A 56 8.65 18.26 -23.13
N GLY A 57 8.92 19.32 -23.90
CA GLY A 57 8.36 19.53 -25.23
C GLY A 57 7.12 20.44 -25.22
N PRO A 58 6.53 20.70 -26.41
CA PRO A 58 5.53 21.74 -26.60
C PRO A 58 4.16 21.42 -25.98
N ASN A 59 3.88 20.14 -25.70
CA ASN A 59 2.59 19.71 -25.15
C ASN A 59 2.50 19.84 -23.62
N PHE A 60 3.62 20.13 -22.96
CA PHE A 60 3.67 20.31 -21.51
C PHE A 60 3.66 21.79 -21.14
N PRO A 61 3.03 22.16 -20.02
CA PRO A 61 3.20 23.50 -19.49
C PRO A 61 4.66 23.73 -19.08
N SER A 62 5.11 24.98 -19.11
CA SER A 62 6.46 25.37 -18.68
C SER A 62 6.76 25.05 -17.21
N ALA A 63 5.72 24.81 -16.40
CA ALA A 63 5.86 24.36 -15.02
C ALA A 63 6.29 22.89 -14.89
N CYS A 64 6.12 22.07 -15.94
CA CYS A 64 6.62 20.72 -15.96
C CYS A 64 8.08 20.67 -16.42
N SER A 65 8.85 19.77 -15.82
CA SER A 65 10.24 19.53 -16.14
C SER A 65 10.49 18.07 -16.52
N CYS A 66 11.38 17.86 -17.49
CA CYS A 66 11.77 16.53 -17.94
C CYS A 66 13.27 16.43 -18.05
N GLY A 67 13.85 15.33 -17.56
CA GLY A 67 15.29 15.15 -17.62
C GLY A 67 15.77 13.93 -16.84
N ARG A 68 17.08 13.69 -16.92
CA ARG A 68 17.73 12.67 -16.10
C ARG A 68 18.17 13.28 -14.78
N GLU A 69 17.61 12.77 -13.69
CA GLU A 69 17.86 13.27 -12.34
C GLU A 69 18.16 12.10 -11.39
N LEU A 70 18.81 12.40 -10.27
CA LEU A 70 19.10 11.41 -9.25
C LEU A 70 17.86 11.19 -8.37
N TYR A 71 17.33 9.98 -8.35
CA TYR A 71 16.22 9.56 -7.49
C TYR A 71 16.59 8.27 -6.75
N GLU A 72 16.43 8.26 -5.43
CA GLU A 72 16.77 7.11 -4.56
C GLU A 72 18.16 6.49 -4.83
N SER A 73 19.15 7.31 -5.20
CA SER A 73 20.54 6.92 -5.54
C SER A 73 20.78 6.37 -6.94
N GLU A 74 19.79 6.39 -7.84
CA GLU A 74 19.94 6.03 -9.25
C GLU A 74 19.59 7.21 -10.17
N VAL A 75 20.24 7.30 -11.33
CA VAL A 75 19.95 8.34 -12.33
C VAL A 75 18.85 7.83 -13.26
N GLN A 76 17.67 8.45 -13.20
CA GLN A 76 16.47 8.01 -13.91
C GLN A 76 15.89 9.15 -14.73
N TYR A 77 15.18 8.82 -15.81
CA TYR A 77 14.43 9.82 -16.57
C TYR A 77 13.11 10.16 -15.87
N ILE A 78 13.00 11.39 -15.37
CA ILE A 78 11.86 11.88 -14.59
C ILE A 78 11.05 12.87 -15.41
N VAL A 79 9.72 12.73 -15.37
CA VAL A 79 8.75 13.75 -15.75
C VAL A 79 8.15 14.30 -14.46
N ASN A 80 8.41 15.57 -14.16
CA ASN A 80 7.95 16.23 -12.94
C ASN A 80 7.03 17.41 -13.27
N CYS A 81 5.77 17.29 -12.87
CA CYS A 81 4.72 18.30 -13.01
C CYS A 81 4.16 18.73 -11.64
N THR A 82 5.00 18.80 -10.61
CA THR A 82 4.59 19.23 -9.27
C THR A 82 4.04 20.65 -9.29
N ASN A 83 2.85 20.84 -8.71
CA ASN A 83 2.16 22.14 -8.59
C ASN A 83 1.98 22.89 -9.92
N ALA A 84 1.88 22.15 -11.03
CA ALA A 84 1.68 22.73 -12.37
C ALA A 84 0.25 23.28 -12.60
N ARG A 85 -0.64 23.16 -11.61
CA ARG A 85 -2.06 23.57 -11.65
C ARG A 85 -2.85 22.89 -12.77
N LEU A 86 -2.45 21.67 -13.13
CA LEU A 86 -3.13 20.88 -14.14
C LEU A 86 -4.53 20.49 -13.66
N ARG A 87 -5.49 20.42 -14.59
CA ARG A 87 -6.89 20.08 -14.31
C ARG A 87 -7.34 18.77 -14.96
N ASN A 88 -6.45 18.13 -15.71
CA ASN A 88 -6.68 16.86 -16.39
C ASN A 88 -5.33 16.14 -16.60
N THR A 89 -5.41 14.90 -17.07
CA THR A 89 -4.25 14.04 -17.33
C THR A 89 -3.81 14.05 -18.79
N SER A 90 -4.36 14.91 -19.66
CA SER A 90 -4.11 14.83 -21.12
C SER A 90 -2.64 15.01 -21.50
N VAL A 91 -1.87 15.74 -20.70
CA VAL A 91 -0.43 15.91 -20.92
C VAL A 91 0.35 14.59 -20.81
N LEU A 92 -0.18 13.61 -20.05
CA LEU A 92 0.49 12.34 -19.81
C LEU A 92 0.52 11.43 -21.05
N GLU A 93 -0.30 11.68 -22.06
CA GLU A 93 -0.21 11.00 -23.36
C GLU A 93 1.04 11.40 -24.15
N PHE A 94 1.64 12.56 -23.83
CA PHE A 94 2.78 13.11 -24.56
C PHE A 94 4.11 12.93 -23.84
N MET A 95 4.16 12.15 -22.75
CA MET A 95 5.42 11.92 -22.03
C MET A 95 6.47 11.29 -22.94
N PRO A 96 7.76 11.57 -22.71
CA PRO A 96 8.84 10.88 -23.42
C PRO A 96 8.79 9.37 -23.23
N GLU A 97 9.08 8.59 -24.27
CA GLU A 97 9.06 7.10 -24.21
C GLU A 97 10.04 6.53 -23.16
N ASP A 98 11.11 7.26 -22.88
CA ASP A 98 12.14 6.87 -21.93
C ASP A 98 11.77 7.12 -20.46
N VAL A 99 10.57 7.64 -20.16
CA VAL A 99 10.14 7.95 -18.79
C VAL A 99 10.20 6.73 -17.88
N GLU A 100 10.87 6.91 -16.74
CA GLU A 100 11.02 5.91 -15.68
C GLU A 100 10.20 6.27 -14.45
N ILE A 101 10.09 7.58 -14.16
CA ILE A 101 9.35 8.14 -13.02
C ILE A 101 8.43 9.27 -13.50
N LEU A 102 7.17 9.19 -13.11
CA LEU A 102 6.22 10.29 -13.21
C LEU A 102 5.95 10.87 -11.81
N ILE A 103 6.24 12.16 -11.62
CA ILE A 103 5.85 12.94 -10.46
C ILE A 103 4.78 13.93 -10.90
N PHE A 104 3.52 13.66 -10.55
CA PHE A 104 2.36 14.43 -10.98
C PHE A 104 1.59 14.99 -9.78
N THR A 105 2.29 15.59 -8.82
CA THR A 105 1.74 15.93 -7.50
C THR A 105 1.22 17.37 -7.40
N GLY A 106 0.26 17.64 -6.52
CA GLY A 106 -0.18 19.02 -6.22
C GLY A 106 -0.99 19.67 -7.35
N ASN A 107 -1.68 18.89 -8.19
CA ASN A 107 -2.58 19.38 -9.23
C ASN A 107 -4.05 19.22 -8.82
N ILE A 108 -4.99 19.48 -9.73
CA ILE A 108 -6.43 19.48 -9.46
C ILE A 108 -7.09 18.45 -10.39
N ILE A 109 -6.95 17.17 -10.07
CA ILE A 109 -7.37 16.05 -10.90
C ILE A 109 -8.49 15.29 -10.17
N PRO A 110 -9.74 15.79 -10.18
CA PRO A 110 -10.81 15.17 -9.43
C PRO A 110 -11.17 13.76 -9.91
N GLU A 111 -10.83 13.42 -11.15
CA GLU A 111 -11.21 12.17 -11.79
C GLU A 111 -10.06 11.68 -12.69
N LEU A 112 -9.73 10.39 -12.58
CA LEU A 112 -8.83 9.72 -13.51
C LEU A 112 -9.65 9.00 -14.60
N PRO A 113 -9.66 9.51 -15.84
CA PRO A 113 -10.40 8.89 -16.94
C PRO A 113 -9.72 7.61 -17.42
N TRP A 114 -10.43 6.85 -18.24
CA TRP A 114 -9.88 5.71 -18.98
C TRP A 114 -8.58 6.07 -19.74
N ASN A 115 -7.57 5.20 -19.66
CA ASN A 115 -6.27 5.34 -20.33
C ASN A 115 -5.59 6.72 -20.10
N VAL A 116 -5.27 7.07 -18.85
CA VAL A 116 -4.61 8.36 -18.53
C VAL A 116 -3.28 8.58 -19.26
N PHE A 117 -2.64 7.48 -19.69
CA PHE A 117 -1.36 7.46 -20.41
C PHE A 117 -1.51 7.44 -21.94
N GLY A 118 -2.74 7.55 -22.45
CA GLY A 118 -3.04 7.46 -23.88
C GLY A 118 -3.20 6.01 -24.38
N THR A 119 -3.50 5.88 -25.66
CA THR A 119 -3.70 4.57 -26.34
C THR A 119 -2.55 4.21 -27.26
N ILE A 120 -1.72 5.19 -27.62
CA ILE A 120 -0.68 5.07 -28.64
C ILE A 120 0.64 4.65 -28.01
N ASN A 121 0.98 5.26 -26.87
CA ASN A 121 2.26 5.05 -26.20
C ASN A 121 2.17 3.93 -25.16
N ASN A 122 3.20 3.09 -25.14
CA ASN A 122 3.37 2.04 -24.15
C ASN A 122 4.63 2.38 -23.36
N TYR A 123 4.48 3.02 -22.20
CA TYR A 123 5.58 3.48 -21.36
C TYR A 123 6.29 2.30 -20.68
N LYS A 124 7.03 1.53 -21.49
CA LYS A 124 7.72 0.27 -21.12
C LYS A 124 8.85 0.46 -20.11
N LYS A 125 9.20 1.69 -19.76
CA LYS A 125 10.22 1.98 -18.74
C LYS A 125 9.64 2.57 -17.47
N LEU A 126 8.35 2.91 -17.45
CA LEU A 126 7.72 3.55 -16.29
C LEU A 126 7.62 2.55 -15.13
N ARG A 127 8.27 2.90 -14.01
CA ARG A 127 8.32 2.09 -12.78
C ARG A 127 7.58 2.75 -11.63
N ILE A 128 7.60 4.07 -11.56
CA ILE A 128 7.05 4.84 -10.44
C ILE A 128 6.06 5.86 -10.97
N VAL A 129 4.86 5.86 -10.39
CA VAL A 129 3.81 6.85 -10.64
C VAL A 129 3.40 7.47 -9.32
N ASP A 130 3.67 8.77 -9.17
CA ASP A 130 3.23 9.57 -8.03
C ASP A 130 2.14 10.55 -8.48
N MET A 131 0.92 10.32 -8.00
CA MET A 131 -0.25 11.19 -8.18
C MET A 131 -0.80 11.66 -6.83
N SER A 132 0.08 11.88 -5.85
CA SER A 132 -0.30 12.39 -4.55
C SER A 132 -0.80 13.85 -4.61
N ASN A 133 -1.65 14.24 -3.66
CA ASN A 133 -2.13 15.62 -3.53
C ASN A 133 -2.81 16.15 -4.81
N ASN A 134 -3.72 15.36 -5.41
CA ASN A 134 -4.41 15.74 -6.63
C ASN A 134 -5.92 15.92 -6.48
N HIS A 135 -6.45 15.74 -5.27
CA HIS A 135 -7.90 15.72 -5.01
C HIS A 135 -8.64 14.65 -5.82
N ILE A 136 -8.00 13.54 -6.17
CA ILE A 136 -8.61 12.46 -6.94
C ILE A 136 -9.74 11.84 -6.12
N ARG A 137 -10.94 11.84 -6.69
CA ARG A 137 -12.14 11.22 -6.10
C ARG A 137 -12.52 9.93 -6.75
N GLU A 138 -12.52 9.92 -8.07
CA GLU A 138 -12.91 8.75 -8.85
C GLU A 138 -11.74 8.26 -9.71
N ILE A 139 -11.53 6.95 -9.70
CA ILE A 139 -10.65 6.28 -10.65
C ILE A 139 -11.51 5.35 -11.50
N ARG A 140 -11.74 5.74 -12.76
CA ARG A 140 -12.54 4.91 -13.67
C ARG A 140 -11.88 3.56 -13.94
N GLY A 141 -12.69 2.62 -14.40
CA GLY A 141 -12.18 1.36 -14.93
C GLY A 141 -11.18 1.58 -16.04
N LYS A 142 -10.05 0.86 -15.97
CA LYS A 142 -8.99 0.89 -16.99
C LYS A 142 -8.31 2.26 -17.13
N SER A 143 -8.38 3.13 -16.12
CA SER A 143 -7.60 4.38 -16.11
C SER A 143 -6.11 4.11 -16.28
N TYR A 144 -5.61 3.03 -15.67
CA TYR A 144 -4.20 2.63 -15.71
C TYR A 144 -3.88 1.50 -16.69
N HIS A 145 -4.45 1.51 -17.89
CA HIS A 145 -4.01 0.56 -18.93
C HIS A 145 -2.57 0.84 -19.42
N HIS A 146 -1.94 -0.20 -19.96
CA HIS A 146 -0.60 -0.14 -20.59
C HIS A 146 0.56 0.30 -19.68
N VAL A 147 0.45 0.09 -18.37
CA VAL A 147 1.55 0.30 -17.41
C VAL A 147 1.93 -0.98 -16.64
N PRO A 148 2.17 -2.11 -17.33
CA PRO A 148 2.37 -3.39 -16.66
C PRO A 148 3.65 -3.42 -15.82
N LEU A 149 4.60 -2.52 -16.05
CA LEU A 149 5.91 -2.50 -15.39
C LEU A 149 6.00 -1.58 -14.18
N VAL A 150 4.94 -0.82 -13.87
CA VAL A 150 4.89 0.02 -12.68
C VAL A 150 4.95 -0.86 -11.43
N GLU A 151 5.90 -0.52 -10.55
CA GLU A 151 6.17 -1.19 -9.28
C GLU A 151 5.70 -0.38 -8.08
N ARG A 152 5.66 0.95 -8.21
CA ARG A 152 5.27 1.84 -7.13
C ARG A 152 4.20 2.81 -7.60
N LEU A 153 3.07 2.78 -6.92
CA LEU A 153 1.97 3.72 -7.10
C LEU A 153 1.78 4.51 -5.81
N ILE A 154 1.82 5.84 -5.93
CA ILE A 154 1.64 6.75 -4.80
C ILE A 154 0.39 7.60 -5.06
N LEU A 155 -0.61 7.45 -4.19
CA LEU A 155 -1.90 8.13 -4.25
C LEU A 155 -2.22 8.83 -2.92
N ASN A 156 -1.20 9.17 -2.14
CA ASN A 156 -1.37 9.80 -0.84
C ASN A 156 -2.08 11.15 -0.95
N HIS A 157 -2.78 11.56 0.10
CA HIS A 157 -3.43 12.88 0.19
C HIS A 157 -4.37 13.12 -0.99
N ASN A 158 -5.24 12.15 -1.25
CA ASN A 158 -6.31 12.26 -2.22
C ASN A 158 -7.65 12.17 -1.48
N ASN A 159 -8.74 11.96 -2.22
CA ASN A 159 -10.07 11.99 -1.67
C ASN A 159 -10.89 10.89 -2.35
N LEU A 160 -10.33 9.68 -2.41
CA LEU A 160 -10.87 8.54 -3.14
C LEU A 160 -12.19 8.10 -2.53
N SER A 161 -13.26 8.16 -3.31
CA SER A 161 -14.56 7.60 -2.94
C SER A 161 -14.64 6.16 -3.44
N ILE A 162 -14.91 5.21 -2.55
CA ILE A 162 -15.04 3.78 -2.92
C ILE A 162 -16.51 3.39 -3.19
N SER A 163 -17.45 4.01 -2.48
CA SER A 163 -18.89 3.80 -2.63
C SER A 163 -19.58 5.10 -3.05
N ARG A 164 -20.23 5.11 -4.22
CA ARG A 164 -21.16 6.21 -4.57
C ARG A 164 -22.52 5.94 -3.96
N TYR A 165 -22.98 6.85 -3.11
CA TYR A 165 -24.32 6.78 -2.50
C TYR A 165 -25.45 7.10 -3.52
N ASP A 166 -25.11 7.77 -4.61
CA ASP A 166 -26.01 8.38 -5.59
C ASP A 166 -26.17 7.58 -6.89
N ASP A 167 -25.41 6.49 -7.08
CA ASP A 167 -25.58 5.62 -8.24
C ASP A 167 -26.48 4.42 -7.86
N GLU A 168 -27.72 4.40 -8.36
CA GLU A 168 -28.63 3.23 -8.33
C GLU A 168 -28.00 1.93 -8.88
N VAL A 169 -26.86 2.08 -9.56
CA VAL A 169 -25.96 1.01 -9.97
C VAL A 169 -24.62 1.25 -9.28
N ASN A 170 -24.47 0.73 -8.05
CA ASN A 170 -23.23 0.68 -7.29
C ASN A 170 -22.07 0.14 -8.13
N HIS A 171 -21.40 0.99 -8.91
CA HIS A 171 -20.15 0.70 -9.55
C HIS A 171 -19.04 0.88 -8.52
N HIS A 172 -19.05 0.03 -7.48
CA HIS A 172 -17.78 -0.35 -6.87
C HIS A 172 -16.89 -0.71 -8.05
N HIS A 173 -15.74 -0.06 -8.17
CA HIS A 173 -14.84 -0.32 -9.26
C HIS A 173 -13.71 -1.22 -8.75
N PRO A 174 -13.97 -2.43 -8.21
CA PRO A 174 -13.04 -3.15 -7.33
C PRO A 174 -11.73 -3.57 -8.02
N ARG A 175 -11.62 -3.31 -9.33
CA ARG A 175 -10.44 -3.52 -10.16
C ARG A 175 -9.61 -2.25 -10.38
N VAL A 176 -9.69 -1.25 -9.49
CA VAL A 176 -8.94 0.02 -9.62
C VAL A 176 -7.46 -0.23 -9.86
N PHE A 177 -6.87 -1.18 -9.13
CA PHE A 177 -5.44 -1.49 -9.21
C PHE A 177 -5.10 -2.71 -10.06
N SER A 178 -6.07 -3.34 -10.73
CA SER A 178 -5.86 -4.62 -11.44
C SER A 178 -4.89 -4.53 -12.62
N ASN A 179 -4.60 -3.33 -13.12
CA ASN A 179 -3.66 -3.14 -14.22
C ASN A 179 -2.19 -3.13 -13.77
N PHE A 180 -1.93 -2.95 -12.49
CA PHE A 180 -0.58 -2.91 -11.93
C PHE A 180 -0.08 -4.32 -11.58
N VAL A 181 0.09 -5.14 -12.60
CA VAL A 181 0.45 -6.57 -12.44
C VAL A 181 1.83 -6.79 -11.78
N ASN A 182 2.69 -5.77 -11.80
CA ASN A 182 4.01 -5.78 -11.16
C ASN A 182 4.10 -4.86 -9.94
N LEU A 183 2.96 -4.41 -9.38
CA LEU A 183 2.97 -3.53 -8.21
C LEU A 183 3.63 -4.22 -7.02
N GLN A 184 4.59 -3.53 -6.41
CA GLN A 184 5.32 -3.96 -5.22
C GLN A 184 5.08 -3.02 -4.04
N SER A 185 4.75 -1.75 -4.30
CA SER A 185 4.50 -0.75 -3.26
C SER A 185 3.30 0.09 -3.63
N LEU A 186 2.29 0.13 -2.76
CA LEU A 186 1.08 0.91 -2.92
C LEU A 186 0.96 1.88 -1.74
N HIS A 187 0.89 3.17 -2.05
CA HIS A 187 0.76 4.21 -1.04
C HIS A 187 -0.59 4.90 -1.11
N LEU A 188 -1.33 4.80 -0.01
CA LEU A 188 -2.69 5.30 0.19
C LEU A 188 -2.79 6.00 1.56
N THR A 189 -1.74 6.71 1.99
CA THR A 189 -1.78 7.51 3.23
C THR A 189 -2.74 8.68 3.04
N ASP A 190 -3.73 8.85 3.93
CA ASP A 190 -4.73 9.93 3.85
C ASP A 190 -5.36 10.02 2.44
N ALA A 191 -5.87 8.89 1.93
CA ALA A 191 -6.23 8.78 0.51
C ALA A 191 -7.72 8.80 0.21
N PHE A 192 -8.62 8.64 1.20
CA PHE A 192 -10.04 8.37 0.97
C PHE A 192 -10.96 9.54 1.36
N GLU A 193 -12.06 9.73 0.62
CA GLU A 193 -13.14 10.69 0.92
C GLU A 193 -14.11 10.11 1.94
N ASP A 194 -14.41 10.88 2.98
CA ASP A 194 -15.42 10.60 4.00
C ASP A 194 -15.11 9.43 4.97
N ASN A 195 -14.46 9.79 6.08
CA ASN A 195 -14.18 8.89 7.20
C ASN A 195 -15.35 8.79 8.20
N SER A 196 -16.52 9.39 7.91
CA SER A 196 -17.68 9.36 8.82
C SER A 196 -18.44 8.03 8.81
N SER A 197 -18.24 7.19 7.78
CA SER A 197 -18.84 5.85 7.68
C SER A 197 -17.78 4.74 7.76
N PRO A 198 -18.03 3.64 8.50
CA PRO A 198 -17.21 2.42 8.49
C PRO A 198 -16.99 1.74 7.13
N GLN A 199 -17.59 2.28 6.05
CA GLN A 199 -17.63 1.73 4.70
C GLN A 199 -16.25 1.45 4.11
N LEU A 200 -15.26 2.33 4.34
CA LEU A 200 -13.90 2.17 3.82
C LEU A 200 -13.33 0.77 4.11
N SER A 201 -13.53 0.30 5.33
CA SER A 201 -13.01 -1.00 5.76
C SER A 201 -13.72 -2.20 5.11
N GLU A 202 -14.98 -2.01 4.72
CA GLU A 202 -15.77 -3.02 4.01
C GLU A 202 -15.28 -3.16 2.57
N ASP A 203 -15.03 -2.03 1.91
CA ASP A 203 -14.73 -2.01 0.49
C ASP A 203 -13.26 -2.32 0.16
N LEU A 204 -12.35 -2.19 1.13
CA LEU A 204 -10.92 -2.49 0.94
C LEU A 204 -10.69 -3.97 0.58
N HIS A 205 -11.45 -4.90 1.16
CA HIS A 205 -11.31 -6.33 0.81
C HIS A 205 -11.64 -6.56 -0.68
N ASP A 206 -12.75 -5.98 -1.14
CA ASP A 206 -13.16 -6.09 -2.54
C ASP A 206 -12.12 -5.50 -3.49
N ILE A 207 -11.51 -4.37 -3.14
CA ILE A 207 -10.44 -3.76 -3.95
C ILE A 207 -9.23 -4.70 -4.05
N PHE A 208 -8.74 -5.23 -2.93
CA PHE A 208 -7.53 -6.05 -2.94
C PHE A 208 -7.74 -7.41 -3.63
N VAL A 209 -8.86 -8.08 -3.34
CA VAL A 209 -9.24 -9.36 -3.99
C VAL A 209 -9.33 -9.20 -5.50
N ASN A 210 -10.06 -8.18 -5.96
CA ASN A 210 -10.32 -8.01 -7.39
C ASN A 210 -9.16 -7.37 -8.15
N SER A 211 -8.18 -6.80 -7.45
CA SER A 211 -6.98 -6.21 -8.07
C SER A 211 -5.83 -7.22 -8.26
N GLN A 212 -5.90 -8.42 -7.67
CA GLN A 212 -4.89 -9.49 -7.84
C GLN A 212 -3.44 -8.99 -7.65
N LEU A 213 -3.20 -8.25 -6.57
CA LEU A 213 -1.91 -7.60 -6.29
C LEU A 213 -0.87 -8.61 -5.74
N LEU A 214 -0.61 -9.68 -6.49
CA LEU A 214 0.18 -10.85 -6.06
C LEU A 214 1.65 -10.54 -5.74
N LYS A 215 2.19 -9.42 -6.24
CA LYS A 215 3.58 -8.99 -6.03
C LYS A 215 3.72 -7.87 -4.99
N LEU A 216 2.61 -7.41 -4.41
CA LEU A 216 2.62 -6.30 -3.47
C LEU A 216 3.37 -6.69 -2.20
N GLN A 217 4.41 -5.94 -1.89
CA GLN A 217 5.28 -6.15 -0.73
C GLN A 217 5.05 -5.09 0.35
N LYS A 218 4.67 -3.86 -0.04
CA LYS A 218 4.45 -2.75 0.87
C LYS A 218 3.09 -2.13 0.64
N LEU A 219 2.33 -1.97 1.71
CA LEU A 219 1.02 -1.34 1.70
C LEU A 219 0.99 -0.26 2.78
N HIS A 220 0.79 0.98 2.35
CA HIS A 220 0.67 2.15 3.22
C HIS A 220 -0.80 2.58 3.28
N LEU A 221 -1.39 2.50 4.48
CA LEU A 221 -2.78 2.83 4.79
C LEU A 221 -2.87 3.75 6.02
N GLU A 222 -1.80 4.48 6.33
CA GLU A 222 -1.75 5.40 7.46
C GLU A 222 -2.76 6.54 7.30
N GLN A 223 -3.24 7.11 8.40
CA GLN A 223 -4.09 8.32 8.39
C GLN A 223 -5.39 8.17 7.60
N ASN A 224 -6.00 6.98 7.57
CA ASN A 224 -7.29 6.73 6.90
C ASN A 224 -8.45 6.51 7.88
N GLU A 225 -8.26 6.91 9.15
CA GLU A 225 -9.28 6.83 10.21
C GLU A 225 -9.91 5.43 10.38
N ILE A 226 -9.18 4.37 10.02
CA ILE A 226 -9.71 3.00 10.03
C ILE A 226 -9.98 2.57 11.47
N THR A 227 -11.24 2.22 11.77
CA THR A 227 -11.65 1.78 13.13
C THR A 227 -11.59 0.27 13.31
N HIS A 228 -11.90 -0.48 12.26
CA HIS A 228 -11.94 -1.95 12.22
C HIS A 228 -11.94 -2.40 10.76
N PHE A 229 -11.54 -3.64 10.46
CA PHE A 229 -11.80 -4.31 9.18
C PHE A 229 -12.99 -5.26 9.28
N LYS A 230 -13.96 -5.17 8.36
CA LYS A 230 -15.12 -6.08 8.38
C LYS A 230 -14.74 -7.52 8.02
N ASP A 231 -13.95 -7.69 6.97
CA ASP A 231 -13.42 -8.99 6.60
C ASP A 231 -12.10 -9.26 7.34
N ARG A 232 -12.08 -10.35 8.10
CA ARG A 232 -10.87 -10.79 8.80
C ARG A 232 -9.76 -11.16 7.81
N ASN A 233 -10.08 -11.58 6.60
CA ASN A 233 -9.13 -11.97 5.57
C ASN A 233 -8.76 -10.84 4.61
N VAL A 234 -9.05 -9.57 4.93
CA VAL A 234 -8.83 -8.40 4.06
C VAL A 234 -7.45 -8.35 3.39
N PHE A 235 -6.39 -8.81 4.07
CA PHE A 235 -5.02 -8.81 3.53
C PHE A 235 -4.53 -10.19 3.02
N CYS A 236 -5.32 -11.26 3.15
CA CYS A 236 -4.86 -12.61 2.84
C CYS A 236 -4.63 -12.86 1.35
N ASP A 237 -5.24 -12.06 0.47
CA ASP A 237 -5.03 -12.08 -0.97
C ASP A 237 -3.78 -11.30 -1.42
N LEU A 238 -2.95 -10.85 -0.47
CA LEU A 238 -1.66 -10.20 -0.69
C LEU A 238 -0.50 -11.13 -0.26
N PRO A 239 -0.22 -12.22 -0.98
CA PRO A 239 0.67 -13.30 -0.53
C PRO A 239 2.14 -12.89 -0.38
N ALA A 240 2.56 -11.80 -1.04
CA ALA A 240 3.92 -11.27 -1.00
C ALA A 240 4.11 -10.13 0.00
N LEU A 241 3.07 -9.78 0.78
CA LEU A 241 3.09 -8.62 1.68
C LEU A 241 4.13 -8.80 2.79
N ARG A 242 4.98 -7.79 2.95
CA ARG A 242 6.11 -7.74 3.89
C ARG A 242 5.96 -6.63 4.91
N ASP A 243 5.57 -5.44 4.44
CA ASP A 243 5.46 -4.24 5.26
C ASP A 243 4.00 -3.74 5.15
N LEU A 244 3.27 -3.82 6.26
CA LEU A 244 1.89 -3.33 6.37
C LEU A 244 1.88 -2.14 7.32
N HIS A 245 1.59 -0.96 6.77
CA HIS A 245 1.56 0.27 7.55
C HIS A 245 0.12 0.71 7.85
N LEU A 246 -0.26 0.67 9.12
CA LEU A 246 -1.58 1.07 9.62
C LEU A 246 -1.46 2.16 10.70
N GLY A 247 -0.33 2.89 10.74
CA GLY A 247 -0.10 3.97 11.69
C GLY A 247 -1.15 5.09 11.60
N ASP A 248 -1.34 5.84 12.68
CA ASP A 248 -2.26 7.00 12.72
C ASP A 248 -3.70 6.67 12.27
N ASN A 249 -4.21 5.49 12.66
CA ASN A 249 -5.61 5.08 12.44
C ASN A 249 -6.39 5.05 13.77
N LEU A 250 -7.58 4.44 13.76
CA LEU A 250 -8.48 4.35 14.92
C LEU A 250 -8.67 2.92 15.44
N LEU A 251 -7.74 2.00 15.12
CA LEU A 251 -7.84 0.59 15.49
C LEU A 251 -7.73 0.39 17.00
N LYS A 252 -8.54 -0.51 17.55
CA LYS A 252 -8.54 -0.86 18.98
C LYS A 252 -7.98 -2.25 19.27
N ASP A 253 -7.89 -3.09 18.24
CA ASP A 253 -7.44 -4.46 18.27
C ASP A 253 -6.92 -4.89 16.88
N ILE A 254 -6.33 -6.08 16.79
CA ILE A 254 -5.94 -6.70 15.53
C ILE A 254 -7.09 -7.58 15.05
N ASN A 255 -8.05 -7.01 14.32
CA ASN A 255 -9.23 -7.73 13.87
C ASN A 255 -9.13 -8.35 12.46
N PHE A 256 -7.91 -8.52 11.96
CA PHE A 256 -7.60 -9.20 10.70
C PHE A 256 -6.66 -10.39 10.93
N GLU A 257 -6.63 -11.30 9.96
CA GLU A 257 -5.92 -12.57 10.03
C GLU A 257 -4.45 -12.37 9.65
N VAL A 258 -3.58 -12.36 10.65
CA VAL A 258 -2.13 -12.20 10.44
C VAL A 258 -1.49 -13.51 9.97
N ARG A 259 -2.09 -14.69 10.27
CA ARG A 259 -1.48 -15.99 9.96
C ARG A 259 -1.40 -16.26 8.45
N CYS A 260 -2.23 -15.64 7.63
CA CYS A 260 -2.13 -15.81 6.17
C CYS A 260 -0.94 -15.02 5.56
N LEU A 261 -0.43 -13.99 6.25
CA LEU A 261 0.62 -13.09 5.78
C LEU A 261 2.02 -13.67 6.02
N LYS A 262 2.35 -14.75 5.31
CA LYS A 262 3.55 -15.58 5.58
C LYS A 262 4.89 -14.83 5.45
N GLN A 263 4.93 -13.75 4.67
CA GLN A 263 6.14 -12.94 4.43
C GLN A 263 6.18 -11.66 5.26
N LEU A 264 5.15 -11.39 6.07
CA LEU A 264 5.05 -10.16 6.86
C LEU A 264 6.23 -10.09 7.83
N ARG A 265 6.98 -9.00 7.76
CA ARG A 265 8.14 -8.70 8.61
C ARG A 265 7.93 -7.41 9.41
N PHE A 266 7.05 -6.50 8.95
CA PHE A 266 6.76 -5.26 9.65
C PHE A 266 5.25 -5.01 9.67
N LEU A 267 4.73 -4.80 10.88
CA LEU A 267 3.36 -4.38 11.13
C LEU A 267 3.38 -3.10 11.96
N ASP A 268 2.98 -2.00 11.34
CA ASP A 268 2.85 -0.71 12.00
C ASP A 268 1.45 -0.54 12.59
N LEU A 269 1.36 -0.39 13.91
CA LEU A 269 0.13 -0.03 14.64
C LEU A 269 0.37 1.22 15.49
N GLU A 270 1.40 2.02 15.17
CA GLU A 270 1.72 3.26 15.85
C GLU A 270 0.51 4.21 15.83
N ARG A 271 0.29 4.98 16.91
CA ARG A 271 -0.75 6.02 16.98
C ARG A 271 -2.18 5.56 16.66
N ASN A 272 -2.53 4.35 17.08
CA ASN A 272 -3.90 3.84 17.02
C ASN A 272 -4.64 4.09 18.35
N LYS A 273 -5.69 3.31 18.65
CA LYS A 273 -6.55 3.42 19.85
C LYS A 273 -6.50 2.18 20.73
N PHE A 274 -5.38 1.46 20.74
CA PHE A 274 -5.20 0.30 21.62
C PHE A 274 -5.14 0.76 23.08
N GLN A 275 -6.14 0.34 23.87
CA GLN A 275 -6.13 0.49 25.33
C GLN A 275 -5.42 -0.69 26.02
N PHE A 276 -5.43 -1.86 25.39
CA PHE A 276 -4.70 -3.06 25.76
C PHE A 276 -4.58 -3.94 24.51
N VAL A 277 -3.68 -4.93 24.51
CA VAL A 277 -3.57 -5.92 23.44
C VAL A 277 -4.20 -7.24 23.92
N LYS A 278 -5.15 -7.77 23.16
CA LYS A 278 -5.87 -9.00 23.55
C LYS A 278 -4.93 -10.22 23.52
N PRO A 279 -5.13 -11.22 24.39
CA PRO A 279 -4.40 -12.49 24.33
C PRO A 279 -4.48 -13.18 22.96
N GLY A 280 -5.63 -13.10 22.28
CA GLY A 280 -5.80 -13.62 20.93
C GLY A 280 -4.90 -12.93 19.90
N ASP A 281 -4.81 -11.60 19.94
CA ASP A 281 -3.97 -10.80 19.04
C ASP A 281 -2.48 -11.15 19.24
N MET A 282 -2.04 -11.29 20.50
CA MET A 282 -0.68 -11.72 20.81
C MET A 282 -0.38 -13.15 20.36
N ARG A 283 -1.37 -14.05 20.45
CA ARG A 283 -1.25 -15.42 19.99
C ARG A 283 -1.05 -15.47 18.47
N VAL A 284 -1.85 -14.75 17.68
CA VAL A 284 -1.69 -14.76 16.22
C VAL A 284 -0.36 -14.17 15.76
N LEU A 285 0.18 -13.18 16.49
CA LEU A 285 1.52 -12.64 16.23
C LEU A 285 2.62 -13.68 16.52
N ASN A 286 2.54 -14.39 17.66
CA ASN A 286 3.46 -15.48 17.99
C ASN A 286 3.35 -16.64 16.98
N ASP A 287 2.13 -17.05 16.62
CA ASP A 287 1.88 -18.13 15.65
C ASP A 287 2.51 -17.83 14.29
N LEU A 288 2.54 -16.55 13.88
CA LEU A 288 3.23 -16.14 12.66
C LEU A 288 4.75 -16.21 12.82
N GLU A 289 5.28 -15.74 13.95
CA GLU A 289 6.73 -15.71 14.24
C GLU A 289 7.34 -17.10 14.42
N GLU A 290 6.61 -18.04 15.01
CA GLU A 290 7.12 -19.37 15.36
C GLU A 290 7.00 -20.40 14.22
N ARG A 291 6.63 -19.97 13.02
CA ARG A 291 6.50 -20.87 11.87
C ARG A 291 7.82 -21.51 11.49
N VAL A 292 7.79 -22.82 11.24
CA VAL A 292 8.94 -23.66 10.86
C VAL A 292 9.73 -23.08 9.66
N ASN A 293 9.04 -22.50 8.68
CA ASN A 293 9.64 -21.98 7.44
C ASN A 293 9.78 -20.45 7.41
N ARG A 294 9.75 -19.79 8.57
CA ARG A 294 9.92 -18.34 8.64
C ARG A 294 11.39 -17.96 8.44
N THR A 295 11.64 -16.99 7.56
CA THR A 295 13.00 -16.53 7.20
C THR A 295 13.29 -15.10 7.63
N VAL A 296 12.26 -14.38 8.12
CA VAL A 296 12.34 -12.97 8.51
C VAL A 296 11.66 -12.79 9.86
N ASN A 297 12.24 -12.01 10.77
CA ASN A 297 11.64 -11.75 12.07
C ASN A 297 10.47 -10.77 11.92
N LEU A 298 9.42 -10.94 12.71
CA LEU A 298 8.29 -10.02 12.79
C LEU A 298 8.65 -8.85 13.71
N ILE A 299 8.51 -7.64 13.17
CA ILE A 299 8.59 -6.40 13.93
C ILE A 299 7.18 -5.82 14.01
N VAL A 300 6.73 -5.51 15.23
CA VAL A 300 5.43 -4.86 15.47
C VAL A 300 5.66 -3.56 16.21
N ASP A 301 5.07 -2.47 15.73
CA ASP A 301 5.11 -1.17 16.38
C ASP A 301 3.77 -0.86 17.04
N PHE A 302 3.77 -0.71 18.37
CA PHE A 302 2.59 -0.33 19.16
C PHE A 302 2.74 1.07 19.80
N ASN A 303 3.75 1.84 19.42
CA ASN A 303 4.06 3.12 20.05
C ASN A 303 2.88 4.10 19.95
N LEU A 304 2.82 5.02 20.91
CA LEU A 304 1.85 6.12 20.94
C LEU A 304 0.37 5.66 20.90
N ASN A 305 0.08 4.48 21.43
CA ASN A 305 -1.28 4.02 21.71
C ASN A 305 -1.72 4.43 23.13
N PRO A 306 -3.02 4.71 23.36
CA PRO A 306 -3.55 5.13 24.65
C PRO A 306 -3.78 3.93 25.59
N PHE A 307 -2.71 3.19 25.91
CA PHE A 307 -2.81 2.03 26.80
C PHE A 307 -3.33 2.44 28.19
N VAL A 308 -4.21 1.64 28.78
CA VAL A 308 -4.77 1.90 30.11
C VAL A 308 -3.95 1.15 31.16
N CYS A 309 -3.53 1.84 32.24
CA CYS A 309 -2.81 1.25 33.36
C CYS A 309 -3.77 0.51 34.31
N ASP A 310 -4.36 -0.59 33.86
CA ASP A 310 -5.21 -1.48 34.67
C ASP A 310 -4.73 -2.94 34.58
N CYS A 311 -5.44 -3.87 35.22
CA CYS A 311 -5.04 -5.29 35.19
C CYS A 311 -5.16 -5.95 33.82
N LYS A 312 -5.83 -5.33 32.83
CA LYS A 312 -5.95 -5.88 31.46
C LYS A 312 -4.66 -5.73 30.67
N ILE A 313 -3.75 -4.82 31.07
CA ILE A 313 -2.44 -4.68 30.42
C ILE A 313 -1.44 -5.78 30.82
N SER A 314 -1.72 -6.52 31.91
CA SER A 314 -0.81 -7.55 32.45
C SER A 314 -0.40 -8.61 31.43
N PRO A 315 -1.33 -9.23 30.64
CA PRO A 315 -0.96 -10.18 29.60
C PRO A 315 0.00 -9.58 28.56
N PHE A 316 -0.24 -8.34 28.13
CA PHE A 316 0.60 -7.64 27.16
C PHE A 316 2.00 -7.34 27.72
N ARG A 317 2.07 -6.87 28.97
CA ARG A 317 3.33 -6.66 29.69
C ARG A 317 4.18 -7.93 29.72
N THR A 318 3.57 -9.06 30.12
CA THR A 318 4.28 -10.35 30.17
C THR A 318 4.70 -10.82 28.78
N TRP A 319 3.82 -10.67 27.78
CA TRP A 319 4.12 -11.06 26.41
C TRP A 319 5.31 -10.30 25.84
N ILE A 320 5.40 -8.97 26.01
CA ILE A 320 6.55 -8.16 25.56
C ILE A 320 7.89 -8.68 26.13
N GLN A 321 7.86 -9.23 27.35
CA GLN A 321 9.07 -9.74 28.03
C GLN A 321 9.50 -11.12 27.51
N SER A 322 8.57 -11.95 27.06
CA SER A 322 8.83 -13.35 26.71
C SER A 322 8.70 -13.69 25.22
N THR A 323 8.08 -12.82 24.42
CA THR A 323 7.84 -13.08 22.99
C THR A 323 9.14 -13.08 22.16
N ARG A 324 9.13 -13.84 21.07
CA ARG A 324 10.16 -13.77 20.02
C ARG A 324 9.88 -12.67 19.00
N VAL A 325 8.66 -12.13 18.98
CA VAL A 325 8.28 -10.99 18.13
C VAL A 325 9.06 -9.75 18.58
N THR A 326 9.63 -9.03 17.62
CA THR A 326 10.36 -7.79 17.93
C THR A 326 9.36 -6.64 18.12
N VAL A 327 9.13 -6.24 19.37
CA VAL A 327 8.30 -5.05 19.67
C VAL A 327 9.17 -3.80 19.59
N ARG A 328 8.84 -2.90 18.64
CA ARG A 328 9.61 -1.69 18.37
C ARG A 328 9.48 -0.69 19.52
N ASN A 329 10.62 -0.15 19.98
CA ASN A 329 10.73 0.76 21.14
C ASN A 329 9.98 0.27 22.39
N LYS A 330 9.98 -1.05 22.66
CA LYS A 330 9.22 -1.65 23.77
C LYS A 330 9.44 -1.00 25.14
N ASP A 331 10.63 -0.46 25.40
CA ASP A 331 10.99 0.19 26.66
C ASP A 331 10.35 1.59 26.81
N SER A 332 9.87 2.18 25.71
CA SER A 332 9.20 3.48 25.65
C SER A 332 7.67 3.38 25.65
N LEU A 333 7.10 2.17 25.77
CA LEU A 333 5.65 2.00 25.81
C LEU A 333 5.08 2.52 27.14
N MET A 334 4.16 3.46 27.04
CA MET A 334 3.50 4.14 28.16
C MET A 334 2.05 3.70 28.29
N CYS A 335 1.53 3.70 29.52
CA CYS A 335 0.09 3.62 29.80
C CYS A 335 -0.37 4.83 30.63
N PHE A 336 -1.69 5.02 30.66
CA PHE A 336 -2.39 6.14 31.28
C PHE A 336 -3.52 5.62 32.18
N HIS A 337 -3.79 6.27 33.31
CA HIS A 337 -4.92 5.90 34.19
C HIS A 337 -6.22 6.61 33.76
N GLU A 338 -7.34 5.88 33.69
CA GLU A 338 -8.64 6.41 33.23
C GLU A 338 -9.22 7.52 34.13
N ASP A 339 -8.84 7.59 35.42
CA ASP A 339 -9.41 8.52 36.42
C ASP A 339 -9.08 10.02 36.16
N SER A 340 -8.26 10.30 35.14
CA SER A 340 -7.77 11.63 34.76
C SER A 340 -8.83 12.57 34.15
N LEU A 341 -10.09 12.12 33.99
CA LEU A 341 -11.18 12.90 33.37
C LEU A 341 -12.34 13.26 34.31
N ALA A 342 -12.38 12.73 35.55
CA ALA A 342 -13.58 12.81 36.39
C ALA A 342 -13.38 13.47 37.78
N ARG A 343 -12.16 13.51 38.33
CA ARG A 343 -11.90 14.08 39.67
C ARG A 343 -10.57 14.79 39.66
N GLY A 344 -10.56 16.10 39.92
CA GLY A 344 -9.36 16.95 40.01
C GLY A 344 -8.43 16.61 41.18
N THR A 345 -8.00 15.36 41.31
CA THR A 345 -6.89 14.91 42.14
C THR A 345 -5.65 14.80 41.26
N VAL A 346 -4.50 15.16 41.80
CA VAL A 346 -3.18 15.11 41.15
C VAL A 346 -3.03 13.80 40.37
N ASP A 347 -3.04 13.91 39.04
CA ASP A 347 -2.99 12.76 38.14
C ASP A 347 -1.79 11.86 38.46
N PRO A 348 -1.94 10.52 38.48
CA PRO A 348 -0.77 9.67 38.36
C PRO A 348 -0.15 9.93 36.97
N ALA A 349 1.13 10.30 36.96
CA ALA A 349 1.88 10.49 35.73
C ALA A 349 1.82 9.24 34.85
N PRO A 350 1.92 9.38 33.51
CA PRO A 350 2.04 8.24 32.60
C PRO A 350 3.12 7.27 33.09
N ALA A 351 2.84 5.97 33.05
CA ALA A 351 3.75 4.95 33.55
C ALA A 351 4.29 4.08 32.41
N HIS A 352 5.55 3.67 32.51
CA HIS A 352 6.12 2.70 31.57
C HIS A 352 5.52 1.31 31.82
N ILE A 353 4.97 0.67 30.77
CA ILE A 353 4.25 -0.61 30.89
C ILE A 353 5.13 -1.69 31.56
N LEU A 354 6.41 -1.76 31.20
CA LEU A 354 7.33 -2.76 31.75
C LEU A 354 7.70 -2.51 33.23
N GLN A 355 7.50 -1.28 33.73
CA GLN A 355 7.83 -0.89 35.11
C GLN A 355 6.63 -0.98 36.07
N LEU A 356 5.44 -1.32 35.57
CA LEU A 356 4.24 -1.48 36.39
C LEU A 356 4.39 -2.62 37.41
N ASP A 357 3.95 -2.36 38.65
CA ASP A 357 3.74 -3.39 39.67
C ASP A 357 2.41 -4.09 39.44
N MET A 358 2.48 -5.40 39.15
CA MET A 358 1.32 -6.25 38.86
C MET A 358 0.89 -7.11 40.06
N GLN A 359 1.51 -6.97 41.24
CA GLN A 359 1.07 -7.70 42.45
C GLN A 359 -0.42 -7.48 42.77
N PRO A 360 -0.98 -6.26 42.69
CA PRO A 360 -2.41 -6.02 42.97
C PRO A 360 -3.35 -6.75 42.00
N CYS A 361 -2.86 -7.09 40.81
CA CYS A 361 -3.64 -7.75 39.76
C CYS A 361 -3.60 -9.28 39.86
N ALA A 362 -2.87 -9.87 40.81
CA ALA A 362 -2.68 -11.32 40.91
C ALA A 362 -4.00 -12.11 40.94
N ALA A 363 -4.99 -11.65 41.71
CA ALA A 363 -6.30 -12.30 41.79
C ALA A 363 -7.07 -12.24 40.46
N ALA A 364 -7.04 -11.08 39.78
CA ALA A 364 -7.70 -10.90 38.48
C ALA A 364 -7.04 -11.75 37.38
N ILE A 365 -5.71 -11.86 37.39
CA ILE A 365 -4.93 -12.69 36.47
C ILE A 365 -5.26 -14.17 36.70
N ALA A 366 -5.31 -14.63 37.96
CA ALA A 366 -5.65 -16.01 38.30
C ALA A 366 -7.08 -16.37 37.85
N ALA A 367 -8.04 -15.46 38.03
CA ALA A 367 -9.40 -15.64 37.53
C ALA A 367 -9.43 -15.76 36.00
N ALA A 368 -8.77 -14.85 35.27
CA ALA A 368 -8.71 -14.89 33.81
C ALA A 368 -8.09 -16.20 33.27
N ALA A 369 -7.01 -16.68 33.88
CA ALA A 369 -6.38 -17.94 33.48
C ALA A 369 -7.31 -19.15 33.61
N SER A 370 -8.15 -19.19 34.65
CA SER A 370 -9.13 -20.28 34.84
C SER A 370 -10.20 -20.32 33.75
N PHE A 371 -10.66 -19.15 33.28
CA PHE A 371 -11.59 -19.05 32.16
C PHE A 371 -10.98 -19.46 30.82
N PHE A 372 -9.72 -19.08 30.53
CA PHE A 372 -9.06 -19.48 29.29
C PHE A 372 -8.76 -20.97 29.23
N ASN A 373 -8.36 -21.60 30.35
CA ASN A 373 -8.17 -23.05 30.39
C ASN A 373 -9.48 -23.82 30.16
N ALA A 374 -10.63 -23.29 30.61
CA ALA A 374 -11.94 -23.85 30.31
C ALA A 374 -12.35 -23.67 28.84
N ALA A 375 -11.97 -22.56 28.20
CA ALA A 375 -12.23 -22.30 26.78
C ALA A 375 -11.32 -23.12 25.85
N GLU A 376 -10.06 -23.36 26.21
CA GLU A 376 -9.15 -24.24 25.45
C GLU A 376 -9.54 -25.73 25.56
N GLU A 377 -10.26 -26.15 26.61
CA GLU A 377 -10.85 -27.49 26.67
C GLU A 377 -12.03 -27.68 25.70
N GLU A 378 -12.75 -26.62 25.34
CA GLU A 378 -13.85 -26.67 24.37
C GLU A 378 -13.34 -26.71 22.90
N GLU A 379 -12.21 -26.07 22.58
CA GLU A 379 -11.60 -26.16 21.24
C GLU A 379 -10.81 -27.47 21.01
N ARG A 380 -10.31 -28.12 22.07
CA ARG A 380 -9.52 -29.38 21.96
C ARG A 380 -10.37 -30.65 21.81
N TYR A 381 -11.69 -30.56 21.96
CA TYR A 381 -12.63 -31.65 21.61
C TYR A 381 -13.29 -31.47 20.23
N GLY A 382 -12.89 -30.46 19.45
CA GLY A 382 -13.40 -30.21 18.09
C GLY A 382 -12.71 -30.99 16.95
N GLU A 383 -11.62 -31.71 17.24
CA GLU A 383 -10.83 -32.43 16.22
C GLU A 383 -10.71 -33.94 16.50
N LEU A 384 -11.81 -34.62 16.83
CA LEU A 384 -12.03 -36.02 16.42
C LEU A 384 -13.47 -36.46 16.72
N GLN A 385 -14.36 -36.32 15.73
CA GLN A 385 -15.57 -37.12 15.43
C GLN A 385 -16.74 -36.24 14.97
N PRO A 386 -17.47 -36.64 13.91
CA PRO A 386 -18.64 -35.92 13.43
C PRO A 386 -19.84 -36.24 14.33
N HIS A 387 -20.00 -35.51 15.42
CA HIS A 387 -21.25 -35.55 16.18
C HIS A 387 -22.19 -34.47 15.64
N MET A 388 -23.13 -34.88 14.78
CA MET A 388 -24.24 -34.02 14.36
C MET A 388 -24.97 -33.50 15.60
N SER A 389 -24.88 -32.21 15.86
CA SER A 389 -25.75 -31.53 16.83
C SER A 389 -27.20 -31.80 16.45
N GLY A 390 -28.03 -32.21 17.41
CA GLY A 390 -29.44 -32.56 17.16
C GLY A 390 -30.22 -31.46 16.42
N HIS A 391 -29.81 -30.20 16.56
CA HIS A 391 -30.38 -29.07 15.82
C HIS A 391 -29.98 -29.02 14.34
N THR A 392 -28.78 -29.50 13.98
CA THR A 392 -28.36 -29.61 12.57
C THR A 392 -29.08 -30.76 11.86
N ALA A 393 -29.30 -31.88 12.54
CA ALA A 393 -30.06 -33.00 12.00
C ALA A 393 -31.54 -32.65 11.78
N THR A 394 -32.15 -31.91 12.72
CA THR A 394 -33.54 -31.45 12.55
C THR A 394 -33.68 -30.43 11.43
N LEU A 395 -32.72 -29.51 11.26
CA LEU A 395 -32.72 -28.53 10.16
C LEU A 395 -32.55 -29.20 8.79
N ILE A 396 -31.64 -30.16 8.67
CA ILE A 396 -31.44 -30.92 7.43
C ILE A 396 -32.69 -31.75 7.11
N PHE A 397 -33.29 -32.40 8.10
CA PHE A 397 -34.54 -33.13 7.92
C PHE A 397 -35.68 -32.21 7.45
N LEU A 398 -35.81 -31.03 8.06
CA LEU A 398 -36.81 -30.02 7.65
C LEU A 398 -36.58 -29.53 6.22
N LEU A 399 -35.32 -29.28 5.83
CA LEU A 399 -34.96 -28.89 4.47
C LEU A 399 -35.28 -29.99 3.44
N ILE A 400 -35.03 -31.26 3.77
CA ILE A 400 -35.37 -32.39 2.91
C ILE A 400 -36.89 -32.50 2.76
N VAL A 401 -37.64 -32.40 3.84
CA VAL A 401 -39.12 -32.45 3.81
C VAL A 401 -39.68 -31.28 2.99
N LEU A 402 -39.18 -30.06 3.19
CA LEU A 402 -39.60 -28.88 2.43
C LEU A 402 -39.25 -29.01 0.93
N SER A 403 -38.08 -29.56 0.61
CA SER A 403 -37.67 -29.83 -0.77
C SER A 403 -38.58 -30.86 -1.46
N MET A 404 -38.94 -31.94 -0.74
CA MET A 404 -39.87 -32.95 -1.25
C MET A 404 -41.28 -32.40 -1.46
N ILE A 405 -41.76 -31.54 -0.56
CA ILE A 405 -43.04 -30.85 -0.72
C ILE A 405 -43.00 -29.90 -1.92
N LEU A 406 -41.93 -29.10 -2.07
CA LEU A 406 -41.77 -28.19 -3.19
C LEU A 406 -41.72 -28.95 -4.52
N LEU A 407 -41.00 -30.07 -4.58
CA LEU A 407 -40.93 -30.92 -5.77
C LEU A 407 -42.31 -31.53 -6.10
N GLY A 408 -43.04 -32.00 -5.09
CA GLY A 408 -44.40 -32.50 -5.24
C GLY A 408 -45.36 -31.44 -5.76
N LEU A 409 -45.28 -30.21 -5.25
CA LEU A 409 -46.07 -29.07 -5.73
C LEU A 409 -45.70 -28.67 -7.15
N LEU A 410 -44.42 -28.68 -7.52
CA LEU A 410 -43.96 -28.45 -8.89
C LEU A 410 -44.51 -29.51 -9.85
N VAL A 411 -44.44 -30.80 -9.50
CA VAL A 411 -45.00 -31.89 -10.31
C VAL A 411 -46.51 -31.75 -10.44
N ALA A 412 -47.21 -31.43 -9.36
CA ALA A 412 -48.65 -31.17 -9.38
C ALA A 412 -49.00 -29.96 -10.26
N LEU A 413 -48.21 -28.88 -10.18
CA LEU A 413 -48.39 -27.69 -11.01
C LEU A 413 -48.16 -28.02 -12.49
N VAL A 414 -47.12 -28.79 -12.83
CA VAL A 414 -46.86 -29.27 -14.19
C VAL A 414 -47.97 -30.20 -14.67
N TYR A 415 -48.52 -31.04 -13.80
CA TYR A 415 -49.62 -31.95 -14.14
C TYR A 415 -50.92 -31.19 -14.42
N VAL A 416 -51.29 -30.24 -13.55
CA VAL A 416 -52.49 -29.41 -13.72
C VAL A 416 -52.35 -28.47 -14.92
N SER A 417 -51.14 -27.96 -15.17
CA SER A 417 -50.86 -27.10 -16.31
C SER A 417 -50.47 -27.85 -17.58
N ARG A 418 -50.53 -29.19 -17.61
CA ARG A 418 -50.01 -30.03 -18.70
C ARG A 418 -50.55 -29.62 -20.07
N ASP A 419 -51.85 -29.34 -20.18
CA ASP A 419 -52.45 -28.93 -21.45
C ASP A 419 -51.98 -27.53 -21.86
N LYS A 420 -51.90 -26.60 -20.91
CA LYS A 420 -51.42 -25.22 -21.13
C LYS A 420 -49.93 -25.19 -21.50
N LEU A 421 -49.13 -26.06 -20.88
CA LEU A 421 -47.71 -26.23 -21.13
C LEU A 421 -47.46 -26.88 -22.50
N LYS A 422 -48.30 -27.84 -22.90
CA LYS A 422 -48.25 -28.45 -24.24
C LYS A 422 -48.45 -27.40 -25.34
N TYR A 423 -49.41 -26.47 -25.18
CA TYR A 423 -49.62 -25.38 -26.13
C TYR A 423 -48.44 -24.38 -26.18
N MET A 424 -47.77 -24.10 -25.06
CA MET A 424 -46.61 -23.20 -25.03
C MET A 424 -45.31 -23.84 -25.54
N ILE A 425 -45.11 -25.13 -25.29
CA ILE A 425 -43.85 -25.82 -25.58
C ILE A 425 -43.75 -26.31 -27.04
N THR A 426 -44.89 -26.67 -27.66
CA THR A 426 -44.92 -27.14 -29.07
C THR A 426 -44.25 -26.16 -30.06
N PRO A 427 -44.50 -24.84 -30.05
CA PRO A 427 -43.83 -23.92 -30.98
C PRO A 427 -42.32 -23.71 -30.70
N VAL A 428 -41.84 -24.01 -29.49
CA VAL A 428 -40.41 -23.92 -29.15
C VAL A 428 -39.64 -25.09 -29.74
N PHE A 429 -40.18 -26.31 -29.64
CA PHE A 429 -39.55 -27.48 -30.25
C PHE A 429 -39.57 -27.46 -31.78
N ASP A 430 -40.62 -26.94 -32.41
CA ASP A 430 -40.67 -26.79 -33.87
C ASP A 430 -39.62 -25.79 -34.39
N ASN A 431 -39.34 -24.72 -33.63
CA ASN A 431 -38.28 -23.76 -33.96
C ASN A 431 -36.88 -24.34 -33.79
N VAL A 432 -36.67 -25.21 -32.80
CA VAL A 432 -35.38 -25.90 -32.59
C VAL A 432 -35.16 -26.99 -33.64
N ALA A 433 -36.20 -27.78 -33.97
CA ALA A 433 -36.11 -28.82 -35.02
C ALA A 433 -35.85 -28.22 -36.41
N LYS A 434 -36.47 -27.08 -36.76
CA LYS A 434 -36.12 -26.34 -37.98
C LYS A 434 -34.69 -25.83 -37.97
N LYS A 435 -34.15 -25.40 -36.83
CA LYS A 435 -32.78 -24.87 -36.73
C LYS A 435 -31.70 -25.95 -36.89
N VAL A 436 -31.98 -27.19 -36.48
CA VAL A 436 -31.06 -28.32 -36.62
C VAL A 436 -30.98 -28.84 -38.07
N GLN A 437 -32.06 -28.73 -38.87
CA GLN A 437 -32.02 -29.11 -40.29
C GLN A 437 -31.14 -28.18 -41.16
N TYR A 438 -30.92 -26.93 -40.76
CA TYR A 438 -30.06 -25.99 -41.53
C TYR A 438 -28.56 -26.11 -41.19
N THR A 439 -28.17 -26.81 -40.14
CA THR A 439 -26.76 -26.91 -39.69
C THR A 439 -26.07 -28.22 -40.06
N SER A 440 -26.75 -29.16 -40.74
CA SER A 440 -26.19 -30.47 -41.11
C SER A 440 -25.88 -30.63 -42.61
N ILE A 441 -25.96 -29.57 -43.42
CA ILE A 441 -25.58 -29.60 -44.85
C ILE A 441 -24.56 -28.49 -45.12
N LYS A 442 -23.37 -28.62 -44.54
CA LYS A 442 -22.12 -27.98 -44.99
C LYS A 442 -20.97 -28.79 -44.41
N ASP A 443 -20.50 -29.77 -45.17
CA ASP A 443 -19.08 -30.08 -45.45
C ASP A 443 -19.03 -31.40 -46.23
N GLU A 444 -18.07 -31.50 -47.16
CA GLU A 444 -17.84 -32.55 -48.19
C GLU A 444 -18.73 -32.41 -49.46
N ASP A 445 -18.25 -32.17 -50.69
CA ASP A 445 -16.92 -32.21 -51.31
C ASP A 445 -16.86 -31.29 -52.56
N CYS A 446 -15.66 -30.84 -52.92
CA CYS A 446 -15.37 -30.12 -54.17
C CYS A 446 -15.51 -31.04 -55.41
N PRO A 447 -15.94 -30.53 -56.59
CA PRO A 447 -15.95 -31.29 -57.82
C PRO A 447 -14.59 -31.27 -58.52
N GLU A 448 -14.07 -32.45 -58.89
CA GLU A 448 -13.05 -32.59 -59.92
C GLU A 448 -13.62 -32.25 -61.30
N VAL A 449 -12.87 -31.44 -62.03
CA VAL A 449 -13.09 -31.11 -63.44
C VAL A 449 -12.52 -32.25 -64.30
N HIS A 450 -13.33 -32.86 -65.16
CA HIS A 450 -12.82 -33.50 -66.37
C HIS A 450 -13.80 -33.36 -67.55
N VAL A 451 -13.28 -32.63 -68.55
CA VAL A 451 -13.61 -32.56 -70.00
C VAL A 451 -14.90 -31.87 -70.41
#